data_AF-A0A1Q2YZN9-F1
#
_entry.id   AF-A0A1Q2YZN9-F1
#
_cell.length_a   1.000
_cell.length_b   1.000
_cell.length_c   1.000
_cell.angle_alpha   90.00
_cell.angle_beta   90.00
_cell.angle_gamma   90.00
#
_symmetry.space_group_name_H-M   'P 1'
#
loop_
_entity.id
_entity.type
_entity.pdbx_description
1 polymer ?
#
loop_
_entity_poly.entity_id
_entity_poly.type
_entity_poly.pdbx_seq_one_letter_code
_entity_poly.pdbx_strand_id
1 'polypeptide(L)'
;MIRSFLDLSSGHLSPETWTWLDAQTTDEVVRSLGPSAQVVLAGGMRYGWFIYADEEPGEAIPADLAAVFRLGRQRGCEYVLFDCDAVLMEDLPILHPDFAEPVTTA
;
A
#
# COMPACT_ATOMS: atom_id res chain seq x y z
N MET A 1 17.82 -3.12 -16.81
CA MET A 1 16.42 -2.68 -16.86
C MET A 1 16.13 -2.01 -15.53
N ILE A 2 15.58 -0.80 -15.52
CA ILE A 2 15.21 -0.08 -14.29
C ILE A 2 13.73 -0.39 -14.04
N ARG A 3 13.38 -0.74 -12.80
CA ARG A 3 11.99 -0.91 -12.38
C ARG A 3 11.47 0.39 -11.76
N SER A 4 10.22 0.71 -12.02
CA SER A 4 9.54 1.88 -11.46
C SER A 4 8.62 1.49 -10.31
N PHE A 5 8.45 2.40 -9.37
CA PHE A 5 7.49 2.27 -8.27
C PHE A 5 6.54 3.48 -8.24
N LEU A 6 5.35 3.26 -7.72
CA LEU A 6 4.36 4.30 -7.46
C LEU A 6 4.59 4.84 -6.05
N ASP A 7 4.91 6.12 -5.93
CA ASP A 7 4.94 6.84 -4.66
C ASP A 7 3.51 7.31 -4.33
N LEU A 8 2.97 6.87 -3.19
CA LEU A 8 1.56 7.08 -2.84
C LEU A 8 1.39 7.33 -1.34
N SER A 9 0.54 8.31 -1.00
CA SER A 9 0.15 8.53 0.38
C SER A 9 -0.57 7.31 0.98
N SER A 10 -0.17 6.92 2.20
CA SER A 10 -0.86 5.85 2.94
C SER A 10 -2.28 6.22 3.37
N GLY A 11 -2.67 7.50 3.25
CA GLY A 11 -4.05 7.97 3.48
C GLY A 11 -5.11 7.41 2.52
N HIS A 12 -4.68 6.84 1.39
CA HIS A 12 -5.57 6.17 0.43
C HIS A 12 -5.92 4.73 0.82
N LEU A 13 -5.36 4.22 1.92
CA LEU A 13 -5.71 2.92 2.48
C LEU A 13 -6.58 3.10 3.71
N SER A 14 -7.48 2.16 3.95
CA SER A 14 -8.29 2.13 5.17
C SER A 14 -7.45 1.72 6.39
N PRO A 15 -7.89 2.04 7.63
CA PRO A 15 -7.25 1.56 8.86
C PRO A 15 -7.20 0.03 8.96
N GLU A 16 -8.18 -0.65 8.39
CA GLU A 16 -8.25 -2.11 8.33
C GLU A 16 -7.10 -2.65 7.48
N THR A 17 -6.82 -2.00 6.35
CA THR A 17 -5.69 -2.33 5.48
C THR A 17 -4.35 -1.98 6.12
N TRP A 18 -4.23 -0.88 6.85
CA TRP A 18 -3.04 -0.59 7.66
C TRP A 18 -2.75 -1.73 8.66
N THR A 19 -3.77 -2.13 9.41
CA THR A 19 -3.67 -3.23 10.38
C THR A 19 -3.27 -4.55 9.71
N TRP A 20 -3.86 -4.83 8.55
CA TRP A 20 -3.53 -6.01 7.76
C TRP A 20 -2.07 -5.98 7.29
N LEU A 21 -1.60 -4.84 6.76
CA LEU A 21 -0.23 -4.65 6.32
C LEU A 21 0.77 -4.83 7.46
N ASP A 22 0.52 -4.24 8.63
CA ASP A 22 1.36 -4.45 9.81
C ASP A 22 1.48 -5.93 10.19
N ALA A 23 0.37 -6.69 10.13
CA ALA A 23 0.38 -8.12 10.40
C ALA A 23 1.15 -8.93 9.34
N GLN A 24 1.05 -8.55 8.05
CA GLN A 24 1.74 -9.25 6.96
C GLN A 24 3.23 -8.88 6.83
N THR A 25 3.65 -7.78 7.46
CA THR A 25 5.00 -7.23 7.29
C THR A 25 5.92 -7.47 8.50
N THR A 26 5.50 -8.33 9.44
CA THR A 26 6.35 -8.76 10.56
C THR A 26 7.56 -9.56 10.08
N ASP A 27 8.67 -9.46 10.81
CA ASP A 27 9.92 -10.21 10.51
C ASP A 27 9.68 -11.71 10.37
N GLU A 28 8.79 -12.28 11.19
CA GLU A 28 8.44 -13.70 11.15
C GLU A 28 7.74 -14.07 9.84
N VAL A 29 6.70 -13.32 9.47
CA VAL A 29 5.96 -13.54 8.23
C VAL A 29 6.89 -13.38 7.04
N VAL A 30 7.61 -12.25 6.94
CA VAL A 30 8.53 -11.95 5.83
C VAL A 30 9.61 -13.03 5.66
N ARG A 31 10.16 -13.57 6.76
CA ARG A 31 11.17 -14.65 6.68
C ARG A 31 10.60 -16.03 6.36
N SER A 32 9.32 -16.26 6.62
CA SER A 32 8.64 -17.52 6.32
C SER A 32 8.22 -17.66 4.85
N LEU A 33 8.18 -16.54 4.13
CA LEU A 33 7.82 -16.46 2.73
C LEU A 33 8.84 -17.22 1.85
N GLY A 34 8.33 -18.10 0.98
CA GLY A 34 9.16 -18.84 0.04
C GLY A 34 9.78 -17.95 -1.04
N PRO A 35 10.74 -18.44 -1.83
CA PRO A 35 11.42 -17.67 -2.88
C PRO A 35 10.48 -17.16 -4.00
N SER A 36 9.27 -17.70 -4.08
CA SER A 36 8.21 -17.30 -5.02
C SER A 36 7.22 -16.30 -4.42
N ALA A 37 7.31 -16.00 -3.12
CA ALA A 37 6.52 -14.96 -2.52
C ALA A 37 7.05 -13.62 -3.03
N GLN A 38 6.36 -13.08 -4.03
CA GLN A 38 6.71 -11.79 -4.63
C GLN A 38 6.36 -10.62 -3.70
N VAL A 39 5.81 -10.90 -2.51
CA VAL A 39 4.96 -10.00 -1.75
C VAL A 39 5.63 -9.64 -0.43
N VAL A 40 5.71 -8.33 -0.19
CA VAL A 40 6.25 -7.62 0.98
C VAL A 40 7.77 -7.51 1.05
N LEU A 41 8.30 -6.39 0.56
CA LEU A 41 9.72 -6.03 0.74
C LEU A 41 9.85 -4.60 1.27
N ALA A 42 9.32 -4.39 2.47
CA ALA A 42 10.04 -3.84 3.63
C ALA A 42 9.00 -3.50 4.70
N GLY A 43 9.28 -4.00 5.92
CA GLY A 43 8.45 -3.88 7.11
C GLY A 43 8.04 -2.44 7.41
N GLY A 44 6.92 -2.29 8.14
CA GLY A 44 6.39 -1.02 8.63
C GLY A 44 7.50 -0.07 9.05
N MET A 45 7.91 0.76 8.11
CA MET A 45 8.85 1.84 8.36
C MET A 45 8.08 2.85 9.20
N ARG A 46 8.79 3.73 9.90
CA ARG A 46 8.16 4.88 10.59
C ARG A 46 7.14 5.60 9.69
N TYR A 47 7.35 5.57 8.38
CA TYR A 47 6.58 6.29 7.39
C TYR A 47 5.66 5.41 6.52
N GLY A 48 5.72 4.06 6.58
CA GLY A 48 4.79 3.20 5.83
C GLY A 48 5.39 1.92 5.26
N TRP A 49 4.95 1.49 4.07
CA TRP A 49 5.22 0.14 3.52
C TRP A 49 5.70 0.19 2.07
N PHE A 50 6.66 -0.68 1.72
CA PHE A 50 7.07 -0.88 0.32
C PHE A 50 6.65 -2.28 -0.17
N ILE A 51 5.78 -2.29 -1.19
CA ILE A 51 5.01 -3.47 -1.54
C ILE A 51 5.09 -3.73 -3.05
N TYR A 52 5.22 -4.99 -3.43
CA TYR A 52 5.05 -5.42 -4.82
C TYR A 52 3.58 -5.34 -5.22
N ALA A 53 3.28 -4.64 -6.32
CA ALA A 53 1.92 -4.52 -6.82
C ALA A 53 1.52 -5.84 -7.50
N ASP A 54 0.81 -6.75 -6.82
CA ASP A 54 0.42 -8.02 -7.44
C ASP A 54 -0.53 -7.80 -8.64
N GLU A 55 -0.27 -8.47 -9.76
CA GLU A 55 -1.14 -8.42 -10.96
C GLU A 55 -2.41 -9.23 -10.76
N GLU A 56 -2.33 -10.29 -9.94
CA GLU A 56 -3.42 -11.20 -9.64
C GLU A 56 -3.58 -11.32 -8.11
N PRO A 57 -3.99 -10.24 -7.42
CA PRO A 57 -4.10 -10.25 -5.97
C PRO A 57 -5.10 -11.32 -5.51
N GLY A 58 -4.67 -12.18 -4.60
CA GLY A 58 -5.51 -13.21 -4.02
C GLY A 58 -6.67 -12.64 -3.19
N GLU A 59 -7.66 -13.49 -2.88
CA GLU A 59 -8.87 -13.09 -2.15
C GLU A 59 -8.62 -12.54 -0.74
N ALA A 60 -7.46 -12.85 -0.15
CA ALA A 60 -7.06 -12.38 1.18
C ALA A 60 -6.53 -10.92 1.19
N ILE A 61 -6.29 -10.32 0.02
CA ILE A 61 -5.81 -8.94 -0.10
C ILE A 61 -6.99 -7.97 0.10
N PRO A 62 -6.87 -6.95 0.98
CA PRO A 62 -7.88 -5.92 1.14
C PRO A 62 -8.23 -5.22 -0.20
N ALA A 63 -9.51 -4.87 -0.36
CA ALA A 63 -10.04 -4.39 -1.64
C ALA A 63 -9.44 -3.05 -2.11
N ASP A 64 -9.15 -2.15 -1.16
CA ASP A 64 -8.49 -0.86 -1.40
C ASP A 64 -7.03 -1.06 -1.84
N LEU A 65 -6.28 -1.97 -1.19
CA LEU A 65 -4.93 -2.34 -1.58
C LEU A 65 -4.88 -2.95 -2.98
N ALA A 66 -5.82 -3.87 -3.28
CA ALA A 66 -5.95 -4.45 -4.61
C ALA A 66 -6.28 -3.39 -5.68
N ALA A 67 -7.03 -2.35 -5.34
CA ALA A 67 -7.28 -1.22 -6.25
C ALA A 67 -5.99 -0.43 -6.53
N VAL A 68 -5.17 -0.18 -5.51
CA VAL A 68 -3.86 0.48 -5.67
C VAL A 68 -2.90 -0.37 -6.52
N PHE A 69 -2.89 -1.70 -6.35
CA PHE A 69 -2.07 -2.58 -7.20
C PHE A 69 -2.45 -2.47 -8.68
N ARG A 70 -3.76 -2.50 -8.98
CA ARG A 70 -4.25 -2.29 -10.35
C ARG A 70 -3.82 -0.93 -10.90
N LEU A 71 -3.89 0.13 -10.08
CA LEU A 71 -3.44 1.47 -10.48
C LEU A 71 -1.94 1.50 -10.78
N GLY A 72 -1.11 0.94 -9.89
CA GLY A 72 0.34 0.85 -10.07
C GLY A 72 0.68 0.16 -11.39
N ARG A 73 0.05 -0.99 -11.65
CA ARG A 73 0.24 -1.75 -12.89
C ARG A 73 -0.21 -1.00 -14.14
N GLN A 74 -1.37 -0.32 -14.08
CA GLN A 74 -1.82 0.55 -15.17
C GLN A 74 -0.83 1.68 -15.48
N ARG A 75 -0.05 2.14 -14.49
CA ARG A 75 1.00 3.16 -14.64
C ARG A 75 2.38 2.57 -14.94
N GLY A 76 2.50 1.26 -15.15
CA GLY A 76 3.77 0.58 -15.42
C GLY A 76 4.69 0.47 -14.19
N CYS A 77 4.14 0.62 -12.98
CA CYS A 77 4.85 0.44 -11.73
C CYS A 77 4.68 -0.99 -11.22
N GLU A 78 5.79 -1.62 -10.83
CA GLU A 78 5.79 -2.98 -10.28
C GLU A 78 5.71 -3.00 -8.75
N TYR A 79 6.01 -1.86 -8.14
CA TYR A 79 6.00 -1.67 -6.69
C TYR A 79 5.21 -0.40 -6.34
N VAL A 80 4.77 -0.33 -5.09
CA VAL A 80 4.12 0.82 -4.47
C VAL A 80 4.85 1.12 -3.17
N LEU A 81 5.25 2.38 -3.00
CA LEU A 81 5.68 2.93 -1.72
C LEU A 81 4.50 3.67 -1.12
N PHE A 82 4.03 3.17 0.02
CA PHE A 82 3.08 3.87 0.86
C PHE A 82 3.85 4.71 1.88
N ASP A 83 3.68 6.03 1.82
CA ASP A 83 4.34 6.99 2.71
C ASP A 83 3.29 7.88 3.39
N CYS A 84 3.32 8.00 4.72
CA CYS A 84 2.41 8.86 5.48
C CYS A 84 2.66 10.36 5.24
N ASP A 85 3.85 10.73 4.76
CA ASP A 85 4.19 12.11 4.45
C ASP A 85 4.07 12.42 2.94
N ALA A 86 3.74 11.42 2.10
CA ALA A 86 3.51 11.64 0.69
C ALA A 86 2.21 12.43 0.43
N VAL A 87 2.23 13.20 -0.66
CA VAL A 87 1.09 14.01 -1.09
C VAL A 87 -0.08 13.11 -1.50
N LEU A 88 -1.29 13.45 -1.05
CA LEU A 88 -2.52 12.78 -1.44
C LEU A 88 -2.79 13.00 -2.94
N MET A 89 -3.13 11.92 -3.63
CA MET A 89 -3.49 11.95 -5.04
C MET A 89 -4.98 12.30 -5.18
N GLU A 90 -5.29 13.34 -5.96
CA GLU A 90 -6.66 13.81 -6.17
C GLU A 90 -7.59 12.73 -6.78
N ASP A 91 -7.01 11.83 -7.58
CA ASP A 91 -7.74 10.77 -8.30
C ASP A 91 -8.09 9.54 -7.44
N LEU A 92 -7.64 9.51 -6.18
CA LEU A 92 -7.88 8.38 -5.27
C LEU A 92 -8.66 8.82 -4.03
N PRO A 93 -9.60 7.99 -3.54
CA PRO A 93 -10.31 8.29 -2.32
C PRO A 93 -9.35 8.32 -1.13
N ILE A 94 -9.61 9.22 -0.19
CA ILE A 94 -8.96 9.20 1.13
C ILE A 94 -9.79 8.27 2.01
N LEU A 95 -9.18 7.20 2.50
CA LEU A 95 -9.85 6.15 3.27
C LEU A 95 -9.39 6.13 4.73
N HIS A 96 -8.21 6.68 5.03
CA HIS A 96 -7.73 6.78 6.40
C HIS A 96 -8.25 8.05 7.07
N PRO A 97 -8.89 7.96 8.26
CA PRO A 97 -9.49 9.12 8.93
C PRO A 97 -8.46 10.17 9.34
N ASP A 98 -7.22 9.78 9.64
CA ASP A 98 -6.15 10.72 10.01
C ASP A 98 -5.70 11.63 8.85
N PHE A 99 -6.12 11.31 7.61
CA PHE A 99 -5.77 12.04 6.39
C PHE A 99 -6.97 12.76 5.78
N ALA A 100 -8.17 12.53 6.30
CA ALA A 100 -9.35 13.25 5.85
C ALA A 100 -9.23 14.72 6.29
N GLU A 101 -9.52 15.66 5.38
CA GLU A 101 -9.62 17.06 5.78
C GLU A 101 -10.70 17.21 6.86
N PRO A 102 -10.46 18.02 7.91
CA PRO A 102 -11.47 18.29 8.91
C PRO A 102 -12.70 18.88 8.21
N VAL A 103 -13.85 18.24 8.39
CA VAL A 103 -15.13 18.74 7.90
C VAL A 103 -15.34 20.13 8.50
N THR A 104 -15.07 21.17 7.73
CA THR A 104 -15.32 22.55 8.12
C THR A 104 -16.83 22.71 8.14
N THR A 105 -17.42 22.55 9.32
CA THR A 105 -18.84 22.83 9.53
C THR A 105 -18.98 24.35 9.56
N ALA A 106 -19.50 24.91 8.46
CA ALA A 106 -19.90 26.32 8.37
C ALA A 106 -21.23 26.57 9.08
#